data_AF-A0A6P0MGR3-F1
#
_entry.id   AF-A0A6P0MGR3-F1
#
_cell.length_a   1.000
_cell.length_b   1.000
_cell.length_c   1.000
_cell.angle_alpha   90.00
_cell.angle_beta   90.00
_cell.angle_gamma   90.00
#
_symmetry.space_group_name_H-M   'P 1'
#
loop_
_entity.id
_entity.type
_entity.pdbx_description
1 polymer ?
#
loop_
_entity_poly.entity_id
_entity_poly.type
_entity_poly.pdbx_seq_one_letter_code
_entity_poly.pdbx_strand_id
1 'polypeptide(L)'
;MKDYTCIDYQFHHHKVRVFCKPNGREGIIVLEDILKILFPAGWESLLEDKLDFVKSKLVPISIEEDDRKRELYSAYPDDAMEFWSYCDDAKDEDLYEEIGNWLEHKVCSPIEQGIAHVADTLSRFENIPRYATKTIKEGNSDKFIPVNNWVESEYNIEIPWLRTQIVKMHEHSLSYTHRLLAEKPAVKNNGKNIYPYKYFGVVEPDISELLSGKNIESIRKFKERVKKSMESPSSYNCGNDIVSDAERAAELLTTKKDAEIIEEIWDTTKSLFPNQYMLLQWVLDVVRSQRRYKR
;
A
#
# COMPACT_ATOMS: atom_id res chain seq x y z
N MET A 1 -11.69 22.23 12.29
CA MET A 1 -10.39 21.94 12.93
C MET A 1 -9.46 21.47 11.83
N LYS A 2 -8.47 22.27 11.41
CA LYS A 2 -7.72 22.07 10.14
C LYS A 2 -6.31 21.50 10.31
N ASP A 3 -5.95 21.08 11.52
CA ASP A 3 -4.54 20.94 11.90
C ASP A 3 -4.08 19.50 12.16
N TYR A 4 -4.90 18.49 11.88
CA TYR A 4 -4.53 17.09 12.01
C TYR A 4 -4.77 16.34 10.70
N THR A 5 -3.81 15.49 10.33
CA THR A 5 -3.92 14.52 9.24
C THR A 5 -4.07 13.13 9.84
N CYS A 6 -5.04 12.36 9.34
CA CYS A 6 -5.20 10.96 9.69
C CYS A 6 -4.16 10.12 8.95
N ILE A 7 -3.41 9.31 9.69
CA ILE A 7 -2.44 8.35 9.18
C ILE A 7 -2.84 6.96 9.66
N ASP A 8 -2.96 6.00 8.74
CA ASP A 8 -3.26 4.61 9.06
C ASP A 8 -1.96 3.85 9.37
N TYR A 9 -1.86 3.29 10.57
CA TYR A 9 -0.84 2.31 10.93
C TYR A 9 -1.39 0.90 10.73
N GLN A 10 -0.68 0.08 9.94
CA GLN A 10 -1.12 -1.26 9.58
C GLN A 10 -0.61 -2.32 10.56
N PHE A 11 -1.53 -3.13 11.07
CA PHE A 11 -1.28 -4.33 11.87
C PHE A 11 -2.06 -5.49 11.25
N HIS A 12 -1.36 -6.44 10.62
CA HIS A 12 -1.99 -7.50 9.82
C HIS A 12 -2.97 -6.95 8.77
N HIS A 13 -4.26 -7.26 8.93
CA HIS A 13 -5.36 -6.79 8.08
C HIS A 13 -6.18 -5.67 8.76
N HIS A 14 -5.71 -5.18 9.91
CA HIS A 14 -6.32 -4.12 10.70
C HIS A 14 -5.56 -2.80 10.55
N LYS A 15 -6.27 -1.71 10.83
CA LYS A 15 -5.75 -0.35 10.80
C LYS A 15 -5.97 0.30 12.14
N VAL A 16 -4.92 0.91 12.68
CA VAL A 16 -5.02 1.84 13.81
C VAL A 16 -4.81 3.25 13.27
N ARG A 17 -5.81 4.10 13.46
CA ARG A 17 -5.74 5.50 13.03
C ARG A 17 -4.93 6.30 14.04
N VAL A 18 -4.05 7.15 13.50
CA VAL A 18 -3.29 8.14 14.26
C VAL A 18 -3.53 9.51 13.64
N PHE A 19 -4.02 10.46 14.43
CA PHE A 19 -4.13 11.84 14.00
C PHE A 19 -2.86 12.58 14.41
N CYS A 20 -2.13 13.11 13.44
CA CYS A 20 -0.89 13.84 13.70
C CYS A 20 -0.93 15.25 13.10
N LYS A 21 -0.26 16.20 13.74
CA LYS A 21 -0.03 17.52 13.14
C LYS A 21 0.85 17.42 11.88
N PRO A 22 0.79 18.40 10.95
CA PRO A 22 1.57 18.39 9.71
C PRO A 22 3.09 18.26 9.90
N ASN A 23 3.61 18.63 11.06
CA ASN A 23 5.03 18.52 11.40
C ASN A 23 5.43 17.12 11.89
N GLY A 24 4.50 16.16 11.94
CA GLY A 24 4.73 14.80 12.44
C GLY A 24 4.91 14.70 13.95
N ARG A 25 4.84 15.84 14.67
CA ARG A 25 4.92 15.92 16.13
C ARG A 25 3.50 15.93 16.68
N GLU A 26 3.28 15.31 17.83
CA GLU A 26 1.97 15.19 18.48
C GLU A 26 0.97 14.32 17.68
N GLY A 27 1.31 13.03 17.56
CA GLY A 27 0.36 12.01 17.12
C GLY A 27 -0.53 11.59 18.29
N ILE A 28 -1.83 11.48 18.06
CA ILE A 28 -2.77 10.85 18.98
C ILE A 28 -3.38 9.60 18.33
N ILE A 29 -3.46 8.53 19.09
CA ILE A 29 -3.84 7.20 18.65
C ILE A 29 -5.31 6.97 18.98
N VAL A 30 -6.08 6.41 18.04
CA VAL A 30 -7.50 6.06 18.22
C VAL A 30 -7.61 4.74 18.99
N LEU A 31 -8.21 4.79 20.19
CA LEU A 31 -8.27 3.65 21.10
C LEU A 31 -9.29 2.60 20.68
N GLU A 32 -10.37 3.00 20.01
CA GLU A 32 -11.36 2.08 19.45
C GLU A 32 -10.74 1.08 18.48
N ASP A 33 -9.71 1.50 17.75
CA ASP A 33 -9.08 0.64 16.75
C ASP A 33 -8.22 -0.46 17.41
N ILE A 34 -7.60 -0.18 18.57
CA ILE A 34 -6.91 -1.19 19.40
C ILE A 34 -7.93 -2.20 19.96
N LEU A 35 -9.04 -1.69 20.52
CA LEU A 35 -10.13 -2.50 21.07
C LEU A 35 -10.76 -3.44 20.03
N LYS A 36 -10.96 -2.97 18.79
CA LYS A 36 -11.48 -3.81 17.70
C LYS A 36 -10.56 -4.97 17.33
N ILE A 37 -9.25 -4.79 17.46
CA ILE A 37 -8.27 -5.85 17.17
C ILE A 37 -8.33 -6.90 18.28
N LEU A 38 -8.30 -6.47 19.54
CA LEU A 38 -8.29 -7.36 20.71
C LEU A 38 -9.65 -8.06 20.96
N PHE A 39 -10.76 -7.37 20.68
CA PHE A 39 -12.13 -7.82 20.97
C PHE A 39 -13.07 -7.68 19.75
N PRO A 40 -12.81 -8.40 18.64
CA PRO A 40 -13.52 -8.19 17.38
C PRO A 40 -15.03 -8.41 17.45
N ALA A 41 -15.48 -9.30 18.35
CA ALA A 41 -16.89 -9.54 18.65
C ALA A 41 -17.24 -8.98 20.03
N GLY A 42 -17.60 -7.69 20.11
CA GLY A 42 -18.11 -7.06 21.33
C GLY A 42 -17.34 -5.83 21.83
N TRP A 43 -16.36 -5.32 21.07
CA TRP A 43 -15.61 -4.12 21.46
C TRP A 43 -16.51 -2.93 21.81
N GLU A 44 -17.66 -2.74 21.15
CA GLU A 44 -18.58 -1.63 21.46
C GLU A 44 -19.12 -1.71 22.88
N SER A 45 -19.42 -2.92 23.37
CA SER A 45 -19.94 -3.13 24.72
C SER A 45 -18.88 -2.98 25.80
N LEU A 46 -17.61 -3.14 25.44
CA LEU A 46 -16.46 -3.00 26.33
C LEU A 46 -15.88 -1.57 26.32
N LEU A 47 -16.27 -0.75 25.34
CA LEU A 47 -15.65 0.54 25.09
C LEU A 47 -15.72 1.47 26.30
N GLU A 48 -16.90 1.68 26.89
CA GLU A 48 -17.02 2.57 28.06
C GLU A 48 -16.22 2.07 29.26
N ASP A 49 -16.28 0.76 29.55
CA ASP A 49 -15.58 0.13 30.67
C ASP A 49 -14.06 0.27 30.54
N LYS A 50 -13.52 0.02 29.33
CA LYS A 50 -12.09 0.14 29.06
C LYS A 50 -11.61 1.59 29.02
N LEU A 51 -12.44 2.52 28.56
CA LEU A 51 -12.09 3.94 28.51
C LEU A 51 -12.12 4.62 29.86
N ASP A 52 -12.93 4.17 30.80
CA ASP A 52 -13.02 4.77 32.14
C ASP A 52 -11.66 4.82 32.85
N PHE A 53 -10.75 3.89 32.54
CA PHE A 53 -9.38 3.86 33.04
C PHE A 53 -8.51 5.05 32.56
N VAL A 54 -8.68 5.48 31.31
CA VAL A 54 -7.89 6.56 30.68
C VAL A 54 -8.70 7.85 30.45
N LYS A 55 -9.95 7.90 30.90
CA LYS A 55 -10.93 8.95 30.59
C LYS A 55 -10.44 10.37 30.84
N SER A 56 -9.67 10.58 31.91
CA SER A 56 -9.11 11.88 32.28
C SER A 56 -7.93 12.32 31.40
N LYS A 57 -7.36 11.39 30.62
CA LYS A 57 -6.20 11.57 29.76
C LYS A 57 -6.57 11.59 28.27
N LEU A 58 -7.84 11.32 27.95
CA LEU A 58 -8.34 11.34 26.59
C LEU A 58 -8.27 12.76 26.01
N VAL A 59 -7.80 12.83 24.77
CA VAL A 59 -7.76 14.06 24.00
C VAL A 59 -9.11 14.19 23.28
N PRO A 60 -9.92 15.22 23.60
CA PRO A 60 -11.21 15.39 22.94
C PRO A 60 -10.98 15.83 21.50
N ILE A 61 -11.28 14.95 20.56
CA ILE A 61 -11.16 15.23 19.12
C ILE A 61 -12.48 14.89 18.47
N SER A 62 -13.15 15.94 17.96
CA SER A 62 -14.32 15.78 17.09
C SER A 62 -13.84 15.86 15.65
N ILE A 63 -14.09 14.79 14.90
CA ILE A 63 -13.73 14.69 13.49
C ILE A 63 -15.01 14.51 12.68
N GLU A 64 -15.08 15.24 11.57
CA GLU A 64 -16.15 15.05 10.59
C GLU A 64 -15.76 13.88 9.69
N GLU A 65 -16.31 12.70 9.97
CA GLU A 65 -16.33 11.55 9.06
C GLU A 65 -17.76 11.40 8.50
N ASP A 66 -17.90 11.31 7.16
CA ASP A 66 -19.15 10.95 6.46
C ASP A 66 -20.44 11.64 6.98
N ASP A 67 -20.45 12.99 7.02
CA ASP A 67 -21.58 13.83 7.42
C ASP A 67 -22.13 13.57 8.84
N ARG A 68 -21.42 12.80 9.68
CA ARG A 68 -21.78 12.54 11.08
C ARG A 68 -20.62 12.93 11.99
N LYS A 69 -20.86 13.83 12.93
CA LYS A 69 -19.91 14.08 14.02
C LYS A 69 -19.91 12.87 14.93
N ARG A 70 -18.86 12.07 14.86
CA ARG A 70 -18.57 11.00 15.82
C ARG A 70 -17.45 11.49 16.73
N GLU A 71 -17.65 11.35 18.03
CA GLU A 71 -16.55 11.52 18.98
C GLU A 71 -15.71 10.26 18.95
N LEU A 72 -14.40 10.43 18.70
CA LEU A 72 -13.41 9.35 18.74
C LEU A 72 -12.58 9.50 20.00
N TYR A 73 -12.32 8.40 20.69
CA TYR A 73 -11.49 8.40 21.88
C TYR A 73 -10.03 8.24 21.48
N SER A 74 -9.27 9.31 21.65
CA SER A 74 -7.86 9.37 21.24
C SER A 74 -6.95 9.68 22.42
N ALA A 75 -5.75 9.13 22.41
CA ALA A 75 -4.76 9.35 23.47
C ALA A 75 -3.35 9.54 22.90
N TYR A 76 -2.46 10.17 23.67
CA TYR A 76 -1.04 10.24 23.34
C TYR A 76 -0.36 8.87 23.54
N PRO A 77 0.87 8.65 22.99
CA PRO A 77 1.56 7.36 23.05
C PRO A 77 1.61 6.70 24.45
N ASP A 78 2.03 7.44 25.47
CA ASP A 78 2.12 6.92 26.85
C ASP A 78 0.76 6.43 27.37
N ASP A 79 -0.28 7.23 27.17
CA ASP A 79 -1.64 6.93 27.61
C ASP A 79 -2.28 5.79 26.80
N ALA A 80 -1.93 5.66 25.52
CA ALA A 80 -2.37 4.56 24.68
C ALA A 80 -1.72 3.22 25.09
N MET A 81 -0.45 3.25 25.52
CA MET A 81 0.22 2.06 26.08
C MET A 81 -0.35 1.67 27.44
N GLU A 82 -0.72 2.64 28.29
CA GLU A 82 -1.46 2.36 29.51
C GLU A 82 -2.84 1.75 29.23
N PHE A 83 -3.56 2.26 28.23
CA PHE A 83 -4.84 1.71 27.79
C PHE A 83 -4.71 0.27 27.29
N TRP A 84 -3.72 0.00 26.42
CA TRP A 84 -3.43 -1.36 25.95
C TRP A 84 -3.14 -2.30 27.13
N SER A 85 -2.36 -1.86 28.11
CA SER A 85 -2.04 -2.64 29.31
C SER A 85 -3.27 -3.02 30.14
N TYR A 86 -4.33 -2.20 30.10
CA TYR A 86 -5.62 -2.47 30.76
C TYR A 86 -6.53 -3.44 29.98
N CYS A 87 -6.13 -3.79 28.76
CA CYS A 87 -6.82 -4.76 27.90
C CYS A 87 -6.18 -6.15 27.98
N ASP A 88 -5.50 -6.48 29.08
CA ASP A 88 -4.84 -7.77 29.34
C ASP A 88 -5.82 -8.95 29.51
N ASP A 89 -7.12 -8.67 29.60
CA ASP A 89 -8.21 -9.64 29.57
C ASP A 89 -8.59 -10.08 28.15
N ALA A 90 -7.83 -9.67 27.12
CA ALA A 90 -7.94 -10.21 25.77
C ALA A 90 -7.74 -11.74 25.79
N LYS A 91 -8.63 -12.47 25.10
CA LYS A 91 -8.63 -13.94 25.12
C LYS A 91 -7.45 -14.57 24.39
N ASP A 92 -6.85 -13.82 23.47
CA ASP A 92 -5.76 -14.27 22.61
C ASP A 92 -4.46 -13.62 23.12
N GLU A 93 -3.73 -14.36 23.95
CA GLU A 93 -2.49 -13.91 24.59
C GLU A 93 -1.40 -13.61 23.55
N ASP A 94 -1.28 -14.45 22.51
CA ASP A 94 -0.31 -14.26 21.43
C ASP A 94 -0.59 -12.95 20.67
N LEU A 95 -1.86 -12.70 20.33
CA LEU A 95 -2.29 -11.47 19.67
C LEU A 95 -2.06 -10.24 20.56
N TYR A 96 -2.31 -10.37 21.87
CA TYR A 96 -2.10 -9.30 22.84
C TYR A 96 -0.62 -8.90 22.96
N GLU A 97 0.29 -9.87 23.03
CA GLU A 97 1.73 -9.60 23.05
C GLU A 97 2.21 -9.03 21.71
N GLU A 98 1.69 -9.54 20.59
CA GLU A 98 2.06 -9.09 19.25
C GLU A 98 1.65 -7.63 19.00
N ILE A 99 0.40 -7.27 19.34
CA ILE A 99 -0.07 -5.90 19.18
C ILE A 99 0.67 -4.95 20.12
N GLY A 100 1.03 -5.37 21.34
CA GLY A 100 1.79 -4.55 22.28
C GLY A 100 3.16 -4.16 21.74
N ASN A 101 3.93 -5.17 21.29
CA ASN A 101 5.22 -4.96 20.64
C ASN A 101 5.12 -4.07 19.40
N TRP A 102 4.06 -4.28 18.60
CA TRP A 102 3.81 -3.46 17.43
C TRP A 102 3.43 -2.01 17.79
N LEU A 103 2.54 -1.79 18.75
CA LEU A 103 2.14 -0.46 19.22
C LEU A 103 3.36 0.32 19.70
N GLU A 104 4.18 -0.28 20.57
CA GLU A 104 5.37 0.36 21.13
C GLU A 104 6.37 0.75 20.03
N HIS A 105 6.78 -0.21 19.20
CA HIS A 105 7.90 -0.01 18.28
C HIS A 105 7.50 0.59 16.93
N LYS A 106 6.25 0.38 16.49
CA LYS A 106 5.80 0.76 15.15
C LYS A 106 4.82 1.90 15.17
N VAL A 107 4.22 2.27 16.31
CA VAL A 107 3.28 3.39 16.41
C VAL A 107 3.82 4.47 17.35
N CYS A 108 4.03 4.13 18.63
CA CYS A 108 4.42 5.08 19.67
C CYS A 108 5.83 5.67 19.44
N SER A 109 6.84 4.83 19.25
CA SER A 109 8.22 5.30 19.05
C SER A 109 8.38 6.26 17.86
N PRO A 110 7.78 6.01 16.68
CA PRO A 110 7.77 6.98 15.57
C PRO A 110 7.08 8.31 15.90
N ILE A 111 6.00 8.30 16.68
CA ILE A 111 5.30 9.52 17.12
C ILE A 111 6.21 10.34 18.02
N GLU A 112 6.85 9.71 19.00
CA GLU A 112 7.78 10.36 19.94
C GLU A 112 9.00 10.96 19.22
N GLN A 113 9.48 10.31 18.17
CA GLN A 113 10.56 10.80 17.32
C GLN A 113 10.12 11.93 16.35
N GLY A 114 8.84 12.29 16.32
CA GLY A 114 8.30 13.34 15.45
C GLY A 114 8.20 12.94 13.98
N ILE A 115 8.16 11.64 13.70
CA ILE A 115 8.10 11.06 12.36
C ILE A 115 6.82 10.24 12.16
N ALA A 116 5.72 10.61 12.81
CA ALA A 116 4.45 9.89 12.78
C ALA A 116 3.84 9.68 11.38
N HIS A 117 4.25 10.45 10.38
CA HIS A 117 3.79 10.32 8.99
C HIS A 117 4.50 9.16 8.24
N VAL A 118 5.46 8.48 8.86
CA VAL A 118 6.26 7.40 8.29
C VAL A 118 5.59 6.02 8.50
N ALA A 119 4.45 5.94 9.20
CA ALA A 119 3.66 4.73 9.50
C ALA A 119 3.69 3.63 8.42
N ASP A 120 3.24 3.99 7.22
CA ASP A 120 3.09 3.12 6.04
C ASP A 120 4.45 2.62 5.48
N THR A 121 5.53 3.24 5.94
CA THR A 121 6.91 2.93 5.60
C THR A 121 7.50 1.90 6.57
N LEU A 122 7.05 1.90 7.84
CA LEU A 122 7.59 1.02 8.89
C LEU A 122 7.24 -0.45 8.70
N SER A 123 6.00 -0.76 8.32
CA SER A 123 5.58 -2.11 7.94
C SER A 123 6.32 -2.61 6.69
N ARG A 124 6.59 -1.72 5.74
CA ARG A 124 7.40 -2.03 4.54
C ARG A 124 8.86 -2.35 4.87
N PHE A 125 9.40 -1.84 5.98
CA PHE A 125 10.78 -2.13 6.38
C PHE A 125 11.01 -3.56 6.84
N GLU A 126 10.00 -4.26 7.36
CA GLU A 126 10.13 -5.65 7.81
C GLU A 126 10.45 -6.61 6.67
N ASN A 127 10.00 -6.27 5.47
CA ASN A 127 10.25 -7.05 4.27
C ASN A 127 11.65 -6.80 3.67
N ILE A 128 12.32 -5.70 4.03
CA ILE A 128 13.65 -5.37 3.53
C ILE A 128 14.68 -6.42 3.97
N PRO A 129 14.83 -6.80 5.26
CA PRO A 129 15.78 -7.83 5.66
C PRO A 129 15.60 -9.15 4.89
N ARG A 130 14.36 -9.59 4.67
CA ARG A 130 14.06 -10.82 3.92
C ARG A 130 14.51 -10.72 2.46
N TYR A 131 14.13 -9.63 1.79
CA TYR A 131 14.48 -9.40 0.40
C TYR A 131 15.98 -9.10 0.20
N ALA A 132 16.59 -8.36 1.12
CA ALA A 132 18.03 -8.12 1.16
C ALA A 132 18.79 -9.45 1.28
N THR A 133 18.35 -10.37 2.15
CA THR A 133 18.97 -11.69 2.29
C THR A 133 18.92 -12.49 0.98
N LYS A 134 17.78 -12.48 0.28
CA LYS A 134 17.65 -13.09 -1.06
C LYS A 134 18.67 -12.49 -2.04
N THR A 135 18.68 -11.17 -2.16
CA THR A 135 19.54 -10.46 -3.14
C THR A 135 21.04 -10.53 -2.79
N ILE A 136 21.40 -10.71 -1.53
CA ILE A 136 22.78 -11.03 -1.11
C ILE A 136 23.19 -12.40 -1.65
N LYS A 137 22.35 -13.43 -1.48
CA LYS A 137 22.62 -14.79 -1.97
C LYS A 137 22.75 -14.84 -3.50
N GLU A 138 22.01 -13.99 -4.20
CA GLU A 138 22.07 -13.85 -5.67
C GLU A 138 23.25 -12.96 -6.14
N GLY A 139 24.02 -12.38 -5.23
CA GLY A 139 25.12 -11.47 -5.58
C GLY A 139 24.67 -10.15 -6.20
N ASN A 140 23.44 -9.71 -5.91
CA ASN A 140 22.79 -8.54 -6.51
C ASN A 140 22.51 -7.40 -5.53
N SER A 141 22.57 -7.64 -4.21
CA SER A 141 22.15 -6.71 -3.14
C SER A 141 22.49 -5.22 -3.39
N ASP A 142 23.74 -4.91 -3.72
CA ASP A 142 24.23 -3.55 -3.90
C ASP A 142 24.32 -3.11 -5.37
N LYS A 143 23.89 -3.94 -6.32
CA LYS A 143 23.78 -3.55 -7.74
C LYS A 143 22.64 -2.55 -7.90
N PHE A 144 22.86 -1.52 -8.70
CA PHE A 144 21.85 -0.51 -8.97
C PHE A 144 21.08 -0.85 -10.26
N ILE A 145 19.76 -0.74 -10.21
CA ILE A 145 18.89 -0.99 -11.36
C ILE A 145 17.69 -0.01 -11.35
N PRO A 146 17.19 0.43 -12.51
CA PRO A 146 15.92 1.16 -12.59
C PRO A 146 14.75 0.28 -12.15
N VAL A 147 13.75 0.86 -11.48
CA VAL A 147 12.55 0.12 -11.00
C VAL A 147 11.88 -0.67 -12.13
N ASN A 148 11.80 -0.08 -13.34
CA ASN A 148 11.18 -0.70 -14.50
C ASN A 148 11.91 -1.98 -14.93
N ASN A 149 13.25 -1.95 -14.99
CA ASN A 149 14.07 -3.10 -15.34
C ASN A 149 14.05 -4.17 -14.23
N TRP A 150 13.96 -3.74 -12.97
CA TRP A 150 13.78 -4.67 -11.87
C TRP A 150 12.45 -5.43 -12.00
N VAL A 151 11.32 -4.73 -12.22
CA VAL A 151 10.00 -5.35 -12.42
C VAL A 151 10.00 -6.33 -13.59
N GLU A 152 10.66 -5.98 -14.70
CA GLU A 152 10.87 -6.88 -15.83
C GLU A 152 11.57 -8.16 -15.41
N SER A 153 12.74 -8.06 -14.77
CA SER A 153 13.55 -9.21 -14.39
C SER A 153 12.92 -10.07 -13.29
N GLU A 154 12.23 -9.45 -12.34
CA GLU A 154 11.70 -10.13 -11.15
C GLU A 154 10.39 -10.85 -11.45
N TYR A 155 9.54 -10.26 -12.31
CA TYR A 155 8.18 -10.75 -12.54
C TYR A 155 7.92 -11.22 -13.97
N ASN A 156 8.91 -11.15 -14.85
CA ASN A 156 8.81 -11.52 -16.26
C ASN A 156 7.66 -10.80 -16.99
N ILE A 157 7.58 -9.48 -16.80
CA ILE A 157 6.60 -8.61 -17.46
C ILE A 157 7.36 -7.83 -18.52
N GLU A 158 7.22 -8.19 -19.79
CA GLU A 158 7.99 -7.65 -20.91
C GLU A 158 7.39 -6.36 -21.52
N ILE A 159 6.07 -6.18 -21.42
CA ILE A 159 5.36 -5.05 -22.02
C ILE A 159 5.71 -3.75 -21.27
N PRO A 160 6.40 -2.76 -21.89
CA PRO A 160 6.92 -1.59 -21.18
C PRO A 160 5.84 -0.70 -20.55
N TRP A 161 4.71 -0.52 -21.24
CA TRP A 161 3.62 0.32 -20.72
C TRP A 161 2.93 -0.34 -19.53
N LEU A 162 2.89 -1.67 -19.49
CA LEU A 162 2.31 -2.45 -18.40
C LEU A 162 3.17 -2.34 -17.15
N ARG A 163 4.49 -2.52 -17.29
CA ARG A 163 5.45 -2.24 -16.22
C ARG A 163 5.37 -0.81 -15.71
N THR A 164 5.18 0.15 -16.61
CA THR A 164 5.03 1.57 -16.25
C THR A 164 3.84 1.81 -15.32
N GLN A 165 2.73 1.07 -15.48
CA GLN A 165 1.60 1.19 -14.55
C GLN A 165 1.96 0.71 -13.15
N ILE A 166 2.66 -0.42 -13.03
CA ILE A 166 3.14 -0.96 -11.75
C ILE A 166 4.14 0.02 -11.12
N VAL A 167 5.15 0.47 -11.87
CA VAL A 167 6.16 1.41 -11.36
C VAL A 167 5.50 2.68 -10.82
N LYS A 168 4.56 3.28 -11.56
CA LYS A 168 3.89 4.51 -11.11
C LYS A 168 2.99 4.29 -9.87
N MET A 169 2.58 3.06 -9.55
CA MET A 169 1.87 2.75 -8.30
C MET A 169 2.80 2.81 -7.08
N HIS A 170 4.08 2.46 -7.25
CA HIS A 170 5.00 2.21 -6.13
C HIS A 170 6.24 3.13 -6.09
N GLU A 171 6.50 3.93 -7.12
CA GLU A 171 7.71 4.77 -7.22
C GLU A 171 7.82 5.80 -6.08
N HIS A 172 6.70 6.40 -5.66
CA HIS A 172 6.68 7.33 -4.53
C HIS A 172 7.06 6.64 -3.22
N SER A 173 6.47 5.48 -2.94
CA SER A 173 6.80 4.67 -1.76
C SER A 173 8.28 4.31 -1.75
N LEU A 174 8.82 3.78 -2.86
CA LEU A 174 10.22 3.40 -2.94
C LEU A 174 11.16 4.60 -2.74
N SER A 175 10.87 5.73 -3.41
CA SER A 175 11.71 6.93 -3.33
C SER A 175 11.75 7.53 -1.93
N TYR A 176 10.58 7.66 -1.29
CA TYR A 176 10.47 8.17 0.08
C TYR A 176 11.19 7.26 1.07
N THR A 177 10.92 5.96 0.99
CA THR A 177 11.48 4.94 1.87
C THR A 177 13.00 4.84 1.74
N HIS A 178 13.50 4.87 0.50
CA HIS A 178 14.94 4.89 0.24
C HIS A 178 15.61 6.12 0.87
N ARG A 179 15.00 7.31 0.73
CA ARG A 179 15.54 8.54 1.32
C ARG A 179 15.63 8.45 2.84
N LEU A 180 14.63 7.86 3.49
CA LEU A 180 14.63 7.66 4.94
C LEU A 180 15.75 6.72 5.38
N LEU A 181 15.93 5.59 4.70
CA LEU A 181 16.92 4.59 5.12
C LEU A 181 18.35 4.89 4.73
N ALA A 182 18.54 5.45 3.53
CA ALA A 182 19.87 5.72 2.99
C ALA A 182 20.35 7.13 3.34
N GLU A 183 19.50 7.94 3.97
CA GLU A 183 19.69 9.36 4.29
C GLU A 183 20.13 10.20 3.08
N LYS A 184 19.81 9.73 1.87
CA LYS A 184 20.21 10.36 0.61
C LYS A 184 19.18 10.12 -0.49
N PRO A 185 19.08 11.02 -1.48
CA PRO A 185 18.22 10.77 -2.64
C PRO A 185 18.74 9.58 -3.46
N ALA A 186 17.83 8.99 -4.25
CA ALA A 186 18.17 7.97 -5.22
C ALA A 186 19.23 8.47 -6.21
N VAL A 187 20.10 7.57 -6.65
CA VAL A 187 21.08 7.86 -7.70
C VAL A 187 20.35 7.98 -9.02
N LYS A 188 20.82 8.87 -9.91
CA LYS A 188 20.26 9.03 -11.25
C LYS A 188 21.18 8.38 -12.28
N ASN A 189 20.59 7.64 -13.22
CA ASN A 189 21.25 7.17 -14.43
C ASN A 189 20.35 7.52 -15.63
N ASN A 190 20.88 8.30 -16.58
CA ASN A 190 20.14 8.78 -17.76
C ASN A 190 18.79 9.42 -17.40
N GLY A 191 18.78 10.26 -16.36
CA GLY A 191 17.58 10.96 -15.89
C GLY A 191 16.57 10.09 -15.13
N LYS A 192 16.81 8.78 -14.99
CA LYS A 192 15.96 7.84 -14.23
C LYS A 192 16.56 7.54 -12.87
N ASN A 193 15.71 7.40 -11.85
CA ASN A 193 16.14 6.96 -10.52
C ASN A 193 16.52 5.48 -10.58
N ILE A 194 17.66 5.14 -9.96
CA ILE A 194 18.16 3.78 -9.79
C ILE A 194 18.38 3.50 -8.31
N TYR A 195 18.08 2.27 -7.91
CA TYR A 195 18.10 1.84 -6.51
C TYR A 195 18.92 0.55 -6.38
N PRO A 196 19.65 0.36 -5.26
CA PRO A 196 20.22 -0.93 -4.91
C PRO A 196 19.12 -1.99 -4.74
N TYR A 197 19.37 -3.22 -5.19
CA TYR A 197 18.38 -4.31 -5.14
C TYR A 197 17.73 -4.46 -3.76
N LYS A 198 18.53 -4.41 -2.68
CA LYS A 198 18.03 -4.59 -1.31
C LYS A 198 16.84 -3.68 -0.93
N TYR A 199 16.74 -2.49 -1.53
CA TYR A 199 15.65 -1.55 -1.22
C TYR A 199 14.33 -1.87 -1.92
N PHE A 200 14.30 -2.79 -2.91
CA PHE A 200 13.03 -3.21 -3.50
C PHE A 200 12.17 -4.04 -2.56
N GLY A 201 12.72 -4.55 -1.45
CA GLY A 201 11.93 -5.21 -0.39
C GLY A 201 10.82 -4.33 0.19
N VAL A 202 10.90 -3.01 0.00
CA VAL A 202 9.84 -2.05 0.36
C VAL A 202 8.57 -2.24 -0.45
N VAL A 203 8.70 -2.58 -1.74
CA VAL A 203 7.60 -2.57 -2.72
C VAL A 203 7.34 -3.96 -3.32
N GLU A 204 8.26 -4.90 -3.14
CA GLU A 204 8.11 -6.30 -3.57
C GLU A 204 6.83 -6.94 -3.02
N PRO A 205 6.49 -6.83 -1.72
CA PRO A 205 5.26 -7.44 -1.18
C PRO A 205 4.00 -6.92 -1.87
N ASP A 206 3.90 -5.59 -2.04
CA ASP A 206 2.73 -4.96 -2.66
C ASP A 206 2.56 -5.42 -4.13
N ILE A 207 3.66 -5.57 -4.86
CA ILE A 207 3.64 -6.03 -6.26
C ILE A 207 3.32 -7.53 -6.33
N SER A 208 3.93 -8.34 -5.48
CA SER A 208 3.64 -9.78 -5.37
C SER A 208 2.18 -10.03 -4.99
N GLU A 209 1.62 -9.22 -4.11
CA GLU A 209 0.22 -9.31 -3.72
C GLU A 209 -0.73 -8.93 -4.87
N LEU A 210 -0.43 -7.84 -5.59
CA LEU A 210 -1.11 -7.52 -6.85
C LEU A 210 -1.05 -8.71 -7.79
N LEU A 211 0.15 -9.26 -8.05
CA LEU A 211 0.37 -10.35 -9.01
C LEU A 211 -0.23 -11.69 -8.57
N SER A 212 -0.53 -11.87 -7.29
CA SER A 212 -1.23 -13.06 -6.79
C SER A 212 -2.70 -13.15 -7.24
N GLY A 213 -3.29 -12.01 -7.65
CA GLY A 213 -4.69 -11.89 -8.01
C GLY A 213 -5.67 -12.04 -6.84
N LYS A 214 -5.19 -12.05 -5.58
CA LYS A 214 -6.02 -12.25 -4.39
C LYS A 214 -6.48 -10.95 -3.73
N ASN A 215 -5.68 -9.89 -3.78
CA ASN A 215 -6.05 -8.60 -3.16
C ASN A 215 -6.89 -7.76 -4.13
N ILE A 216 -8.21 -7.73 -3.86
CA ILE A 216 -9.20 -6.99 -4.65
C ILE A 216 -8.90 -5.49 -4.72
N GLU A 217 -8.41 -4.91 -3.63
CA GLU A 217 -8.10 -3.48 -3.55
C GLU A 217 -6.90 -3.10 -4.42
N SER A 218 -5.84 -3.92 -4.41
CA SER A 218 -4.69 -3.76 -5.30
C SER A 218 -5.08 -3.89 -6.77
N ILE A 219 -5.95 -4.85 -7.10
CA ILE A 219 -6.51 -5.02 -8.45
C ILE A 219 -7.34 -3.80 -8.86
N ARG A 220 -8.19 -3.28 -7.97
CA ARG A 220 -9.00 -2.08 -8.22
C ARG A 220 -8.10 -0.88 -8.53
N LYS A 221 -7.09 -0.62 -7.69
CA LYS A 221 -6.12 0.47 -7.89
C LYS A 221 -5.39 0.35 -9.22
N PHE A 222 -4.99 -0.86 -9.61
CA PHE A 222 -4.37 -1.11 -10.91
C PHE A 222 -5.32 -0.76 -12.07
N LYS A 223 -6.55 -1.28 -12.05
CA LYS A 223 -7.58 -1.01 -13.07
C LYS A 223 -7.89 0.48 -13.19
N GLU A 224 -8.00 1.20 -12.08
CA GLU A 224 -8.21 2.65 -12.08
C GLU A 224 -7.06 3.42 -12.73
N ARG A 225 -5.82 2.99 -12.49
CA ARG A 225 -4.65 3.62 -13.09
C ARG A 225 -4.55 3.35 -14.59
N VAL A 226 -4.88 2.13 -15.02
CA VAL A 226 -5.02 1.77 -16.44
C VAL A 226 -6.07 2.67 -17.10
N LYS A 227 -7.27 2.77 -16.50
CA LYS A 227 -8.36 3.62 -16.97
C LYS A 227 -7.92 5.09 -17.10
N LYS A 228 -7.31 5.66 -16.06
CA LYS A 228 -6.77 7.03 -16.07
C LYS A 228 -5.73 7.24 -17.17
N SER A 229 -4.91 6.24 -17.45
CA SER A 229 -3.89 6.32 -18.51
C SER A 229 -4.53 6.31 -19.91
N MET A 230 -5.59 5.51 -20.11
CA MET A 230 -6.35 5.49 -21.37
C MET A 230 -7.14 6.79 -21.61
N GLU A 231 -7.57 7.47 -20.54
CA GLU A 231 -8.34 8.72 -20.61
C GLU A 231 -7.45 9.97 -20.63
N SER A 232 -6.15 9.84 -20.37
CA SER A 232 -5.25 10.98 -20.28
C SER A 232 -4.86 11.48 -21.67
N PRO A 233 -5.06 12.77 -22.00
CA PRO A 233 -4.57 13.36 -23.23
C PRO A 233 -3.05 13.60 -23.21
N SER A 234 -2.35 13.28 -22.11
CA SER A 234 -0.91 13.51 -21.98
C SER A 234 -0.08 12.35 -22.53
N SER A 235 0.86 12.67 -23.42
CA SER A 235 1.78 11.74 -24.08
C SER A 235 2.92 11.23 -23.18
N TYR A 236 2.85 11.44 -21.86
CA TYR A 236 3.97 11.14 -20.97
C TYR A 236 4.13 9.63 -20.74
N ASN A 237 5.02 9.06 -21.56
CA ASN A 237 5.68 7.76 -21.48
C ASN A 237 4.74 6.54 -21.54
N CYS A 238 4.29 6.21 -22.75
CA CYS A 238 3.48 5.03 -23.14
C CYS A 238 1.94 5.21 -23.15
N GLY A 239 1.42 6.44 -23.05
CA GLY A 239 -0.01 6.74 -23.18
C GLY A 239 -0.58 6.37 -24.56
N ASN A 240 0.20 6.53 -25.63
CA ASN A 240 -0.24 6.20 -26.99
C ASN A 240 -0.35 4.69 -27.19
N ASP A 241 0.59 3.90 -26.66
CA ASP A 241 0.61 2.45 -26.82
C ASP A 241 -0.58 1.82 -26.08
N ILE A 242 -0.85 2.24 -24.84
CA ILE A 242 -1.99 1.72 -24.08
C ILE A 242 -3.33 2.09 -24.74
N VAL A 243 -3.47 3.29 -25.31
CA VAL A 243 -4.69 3.70 -26.02
C VAL A 243 -4.86 2.90 -27.30
N SER A 244 -3.80 2.78 -28.12
CA SER A 244 -3.83 2.02 -29.36
C SER A 244 -4.16 0.54 -29.13
N ASP A 245 -3.53 -0.08 -28.13
CA ASP A 245 -3.80 -1.47 -27.76
C ASP A 245 -5.23 -1.63 -27.21
N ALA A 246 -5.73 -0.66 -26.44
CA ALA A 246 -7.10 -0.68 -25.92
C ALA A 246 -8.15 -0.56 -27.03
N GLU A 247 -7.90 0.27 -28.05
CA GLU A 247 -8.77 0.42 -29.21
C GLU A 247 -8.83 -0.88 -30.03
N ARG A 248 -7.66 -1.48 -30.32
CA ARG A 248 -7.56 -2.79 -30.98
C ARG A 248 -8.28 -3.87 -30.17
N ALA A 249 -8.07 -3.92 -28.86
CA ALA A 249 -8.76 -4.86 -27.98
C ALA A 249 -10.27 -4.63 -27.99
N ALA A 250 -10.74 -3.38 -27.97
CA ALA A 250 -12.15 -3.05 -28.05
C ALA A 250 -12.77 -3.62 -29.33
N GLU A 251 -12.14 -3.42 -30.49
CA GLU A 251 -12.62 -3.97 -31.76
C GLU A 251 -12.78 -5.49 -31.72
N LEU A 252 -11.78 -6.20 -31.19
CA LEU A 252 -11.77 -7.66 -31.13
C LEU A 252 -12.70 -8.26 -30.06
N LEU A 253 -13.05 -7.52 -29.01
CA LEU A 253 -13.96 -7.98 -27.95
C LEU A 253 -15.36 -8.35 -28.43
N THR A 254 -15.76 -8.00 -29.65
CA THR A 254 -17.06 -8.44 -30.24
C THR A 254 -16.99 -9.81 -30.88
N THR A 255 -15.81 -10.30 -31.24
CA THR A 255 -15.63 -11.47 -32.10
C THR A 255 -14.69 -12.53 -31.52
N LYS A 256 -13.86 -12.18 -30.54
CA LYS A 256 -12.81 -13.06 -29.98
C LYS A 256 -12.91 -13.19 -28.47
N LYS A 257 -12.41 -14.31 -27.95
CA LYS A 257 -12.25 -14.54 -26.50
C LYS A 257 -10.99 -13.85 -25.99
N ASP A 258 -10.93 -13.57 -24.69
CA ASP A 258 -9.82 -12.86 -24.02
C ASP A 258 -8.45 -13.45 -24.36
N ALA A 259 -8.31 -14.77 -24.31
CA ALA A 259 -7.05 -15.44 -24.58
C ALA A 259 -6.56 -15.16 -26.02
N GLU A 260 -7.47 -15.18 -27.00
CA GLU A 260 -7.16 -14.92 -28.41
C GLU A 260 -6.78 -13.46 -28.62
N ILE A 261 -7.48 -12.53 -27.95
CA ILE A 261 -7.15 -11.09 -28.00
C ILE A 261 -5.78 -10.84 -27.38
N ILE A 262 -5.50 -11.49 -26.25
CA ILE A 262 -4.24 -11.29 -25.53
C ILE A 262 -3.05 -11.79 -26.36
N GLU A 263 -3.20 -12.96 -26.99
CA GLU A 263 -2.21 -13.54 -27.88
C GLU A 263 -2.01 -12.69 -29.14
N GLU A 264 -3.09 -12.20 -29.76
CA GLU A 264 -3.00 -11.43 -31.01
C GLU A 264 -2.43 -10.01 -30.84
N ILE A 265 -2.73 -9.33 -29.74
CA ILE A 265 -2.26 -7.95 -29.52
C ILE A 265 -0.86 -7.94 -28.90
N TRP A 266 -0.61 -8.81 -27.93
CA TRP A 266 0.57 -8.75 -27.07
C TRP A 266 1.44 -10.01 -27.10
N ASP A 267 1.18 -10.97 -27.99
CA ASP A 267 1.94 -12.21 -28.14
C ASP A 267 2.17 -12.94 -26.79
N THR A 268 1.12 -12.94 -25.97
CA THR A 268 1.20 -13.38 -24.57
C THR A 268 0.28 -14.56 -24.32
N THR A 269 0.81 -15.57 -23.62
CA THR A 269 0.01 -16.71 -23.14
C THR A 269 0.18 -16.91 -21.64
N LYS A 270 -0.81 -17.53 -21.00
CA LYS A 270 -0.79 -17.82 -19.56
C LYS A 270 0.39 -18.70 -19.15
N SER A 271 0.85 -19.59 -20.03
CA SER A 271 1.96 -20.51 -19.75
C SER A 271 3.33 -19.85 -19.85
N LEU A 272 3.53 -18.91 -20.79
CA LEU A 272 4.82 -18.25 -21.00
C LEU A 272 5.01 -17.05 -20.07
N PHE A 273 3.97 -16.24 -19.90
CA PHE A 273 4.05 -15.00 -19.11
C PHE A 273 2.82 -14.86 -18.20
N PRO A 274 2.71 -15.68 -17.13
CA PRO A 274 1.51 -15.73 -16.30
C PRO A 274 1.14 -14.39 -15.65
N ASN A 275 2.14 -13.65 -15.15
CA ASN A 275 1.93 -12.34 -14.50
C ASN A 275 1.45 -11.29 -15.52
N GLN A 276 2.11 -11.21 -16.67
CA GLN A 276 1.72 -10.31 -17.76
C GLN A 276 0.32 -10.64 -18.26
N TYR A 277 0.05 -11.92 -18.53
CA TYR A 277 -1.25 -12.41 -18.98
C TYR A 277 -2.37 -11.98 -18.03
N MET A 278 -2.19 -12.18 -16.72
CA MET A 278 -3.19 -11.80 -15.73
C MET A 278 -3.46 -10.29 -15.71
N LEU A 279 -2.42 -9.46 -15.76
CA LEU A 279 -2.58 -8.00 -15.83
C LEU A 279 -3.32 -7.57 -17.10
N LEU A 280 -3.04 -8.21 -18.24
CA LEU A 280 -3.74 -7.97 -19.51
C LEU A 280 -5.22 -8.38 -19.43
N GLN A 281 -5.57 -9.43 -18.70
CA GLN A 281 -6.98 -9.75 -18.44
C GLN A 281 -7.69 -8.60 -17.71
N TRP A 282 -7.05 -7.99 -16.72
CA TRP A 282 -7.62 -6.83 -16.03
C TRP A 282 -7.70 -5.58 -16.92
N VAL A 283 -6.78 -5.43 -17.87
CA VAL A 283 -6.87 -4.39 -18.89
C VAL A 283 -8.10 -4.62 -19.77
N LEU A 284 -8.35 -5.85 -20.24
CA LEU A 284 -9.56 -6.17 -21.00
C LEU A 284 -10.85 -5.90 -20.20
N ASP A 285 -10.85 -6.15 -18.89
CA ASP A 285 -11.98 -5.77 -18.02
C ASP A 285 -12.24 -4.25 -18.04
N VAL A 286 -11.18 -3.44 -17.99
CA VAL A 286 -11.29 -1.98 -18.08
C VAL A 286 -11.86 -1.57 -19.43
N VAL A 287 -11.35 -2.13 -20.53
CA VAL A 287 -11.83 -1.85 -21.90
C VAL A 287 -13.33 -2.18 -22.05
N ARG A 288 -13.77 -3.33 -21.53
CA ARG A 288 -15.20 -3.69 -21.50
C ARG A 288 -16.04 -2.68 -20.75
N SER A 289 -15.56 -2.23 -19.59
CA SER A 289 -16.29 -1.30 -18.74
C SER A 289 -16.54 0.02 -19.49
N GLN A 290 -15.54 0.55 -20.18
CA GLN A 290 -15.66 1.81 -20.94
C GLN A 290 -16.63 1.69 -22.13
N ARG A 291 -16.73 0.52 -22.77
CA ARG A 291 -17.69 0.29 -23.86
C ARG A 291 -19.15 0.29 -23.40
N ARG A 292 -19.43 -0.26 -22.23
CA ARG A 292 -20.81 -0.30 -21.68
C ARG A 292 -21.36 1.10 -21.39
N TYR A 293 -20.50 2.06 -21.08
CA TYR A 293 -20.90 3.46 -20.84
C TYR A 293 -21.08 4.29 -22.12
N LYS A 294 -20.64 3.79 -23.30
CA LYS A 294 -20.80 4.47 -24.60
C LYS A 294 -22.00 3.98 -25.43
N ARG A 295 -22.76 3.00 -24.93
CA ARG A 295 -24.02 2.52 -25.53
C ARG A 295 -25.19 2.98 -24.68
#